data_AF-A0A7L8S8D4-F1
#
_entry.id   AF-A0A7L8S8D4-F1
#
_cell.length_a   1.000
_cell.length_b   1.000
_cell.length_c   1.000
_cell.angle_alpha   90.00
_cell.angle_beta   90.00
_cell.angle_gamma   90.00
#
_symmetry.space_group_name_H-M   'P 1'
#
loop_
_entity.id
_entity.type
_entity.pdbx_description
1 polymer ?
#
loop_
_entity_poly.entity_id
_entity_poly.type
_entity_poly.pdbx_seq_one_letter_code
_entity_poly.pdbx_strand_id
1 'polypeptide(L)'
;MPKQMVRLDRSSRGSADASRDMTLDIVSYGRRGPGGRLHLGSDEIAQVQRTVGRVPEVMVKVSGGARDVGGVEAHLRYISRHGKLPLEIDEGLAQQGRGAAREIATDWQLELCRSQYKPKPAQGQKDTRAKLVHNIVLSMPAGTPPEKVLAAARVFARENFALQYRYAMALHTDQPHPHVHLVVKCEHEFEPGKRLYIRKDTLRQWREQFAALMREQGVAANATPRQVRGQVRKPYRDPIHHRLRAQRVFAQLPVAERDGHRTPKPSSVMRTKLEKLLRQLKEGWAASDGGQAKMRDTRKEVLANWHATAEILRRQGEARLAARVDRFTEGMPAVQTDDQRLAERWRETEKSRVLARADAKLPGPKVR
;
A
#
# COMPACT_ATOMS: atom_id res chain seq x y z
N MET A 1 -16.18 1.10 -71.58
CA MET A 1 -15.62 -0.21 -71.20
C MET A 1 -14.16 0.03 -70.83
N PRO A 2 -13.78 0.02 -69.54
CA PRO A 2 -13.49 -1.26 -68.85
C PRO A 2 -13.84 -1.35 -67.34
N LYS A 3 -14.07 -2.61 -66.92
CA LYS A 3 -13.82 -3.29 -65.62
C LYS A 3 -14.24 -2.61 -64.31
N GLN A 4 -15.46 -2.93 -63.87
CA GLN A 4 -15.81 -3.02 -62.44
C GLN A 4 -15.03 -4.18 -61.79
N MET A 5 -14.23 -3.85 -60.77
CA MET A 5 -13.77 -4.83 -59.78
C MET A 5 -14.44 -4.51 -58.44
N VAL A 6 -15.32 -5.40 -58.03
CA VAL A 6 -15.98 -5.46 -56.73
C VAL A 6 -14.89 -5.64 -55.66
N ARG A 7 -14.72 -4.65 -54.79
CA ARG A 7 -14.04 -4.83 -53.49
C ARG A 7 -15.09 -5.21 -52.46
N LEU A 8 -15.09 -6.49 -52.08
CA LEU A 8 -15.75 -7.02 -50.90
C LEU A 8 -15.13 -6.37 -49.66
N ASP A 9 -15.85 -5.42 -49.08
CA ASP A 9 -15.53 -4.84 -47.78
C ASP A 9 -15.93 -5.84 -46.69
N ARG A 10 -14.95 -6.54 -46.12
CA ARG A 10 -15.15 -7.40 -44.95
C ARG A 10 -15.00 -6.56 -43.69
N SER A 11 -16.15 -6.11 -43.21
CA SER A 11 -16.41 -5.83 -41.80
C SER A 11 -15.86 -6.99 -40.93
N SER A 12 -14.95 -6.67 -40.01
CA SER A 12 -14.99 -7.27 -38.67
C SER A 12 -14.50 -6.26 -37.65
N ARG A 13 -15.47 -5.77 -36.87
CA ARG A 13 -15.27 -5.02 -35.64
C ARG A 13 -14.58 -5.93 -34.62
N GLY A 14 -13.40 -5.51 -34.16
CA GLY A 14 -12.79 -5.96 -32.92
C GLY A 14 -12.27 -4.73 -32.18
N SER A 15 -12.93 -4.35 -31.08
CA SER A 15 -12.64 -3.17 -30.28
C SER A 15 -11.19 -3.13 -29.79
N ALA A 16 -10.36 -2.28 -30.40
CA ALA A 16 -8.96 -2.07 -30.03
C ALA A 16 -8.76 -1.05 -28.89
N ASP A 17 -9.82 -0.68 -28.16
CA ASP A 17 -9.79 0.45 -27.22
C ASP A 17 -10.25 0.11 -25.78
N ALA A 18 -9.93 -1.10 -25.31
CA ALA A 18 -9.87 -1.35 -23.87
C ALA A 18 -8.44 -1.10 -23.42
N SER A 19 -8.18 0.07 -22.82
CA SER A 19 -6.90 0.36 -22.15
C SER A 19 -6.56 -0.79 -21.20
N ARG A 20 -5.56 -1.62 -21.56
CA ARG A 20 -5.04 -2.68 -20.68
C ARG A 20 -4.64 -2.02 -19.35
N ASP A 21 -5.18 -2.52 -18.23
CA ASP A 21 -4.78 -2.05 -16.91
C ASP A 21 -3.36 -2.56 -16.60
N MET A 22 -2.35 -1.80 -17.06
CA MET A 22 -0.93 -2.11 -16.85
C MET A 22 -0.53 -2.19 -15.37
N THR A 23 -1.44 -1.85 -14.45
CA THR A 23 -1.26 -1.99 -12.99
C THR A 23 -1.13 -3.46 -12.58
N LEU A 24 -1.66 -4.40 -13.36
CA LEU A 24 -1.62 -5.84 -13.08
C LEU A 24 -0.60 -6.60 -13.93
N ASP A 25 0.15 -5.86 -14.74
CA ASP A 25 1.24 -6.44 -15.50
C ASP A 25 2.37 -6.83 -14.54
N ILE A 26 2.56 -8.14 -14.41
CA ILE A 26 3.53 -8.77 -13.53
C ILE A 26 4.95 -8.44 -14.00
N VAL A 27 5.10 -8.21 -15.31
CA VAL A 27 6.35 -7.90 -15.98
C VAL A 27 6.08 -6.83 -17.05
N SER A 28 6.13 -5.56 -16.64
CA SER A 28 5.76 -4.42 -17.48
C SER A 28 6.63 -4.20 -18.74
N TYR A 29 7.61 -5.06 -19.07
CA TYR A 29 8.65 -4.72 -20.06
C TYR A 29 9.20 -5.87 -20.89
N GLY A 30 8.46 -6.96 -21.11
CA GLY A 30 8.95 -8.02 -22.00
C GLY A 30 9.28 -7.46 -23.39
N ARG A 31 10.58 -7.30 -23.71
CA ARG A 31 11.00 -6.73 -25.00
C ARG A 31 10.60 -7.71 -26.10
N ARG A 32 9.96 -7.21 -27.16
CA ARG A 32 9.77 -7.99 -28.39
C ARG A 32 11.13 -8.13 -29.05
N GLY A 33 11.69 -9.34 -29.02
CA GLY A 33 12.91 -9.66 -29.75
C GLY A 33 12.68 -9.72 -31.26
N PRO A 34 13.76 -9.87 -32.06
CA PRO A 34 13.64 -10.15 -33.49
C PRO A 34 12.75 -11.39 -33.70
N GLY A 35 11.61 -11.22 -34.38
CA GLY A 35 10.59 -12.26 -34.54
C GLY A 35 9.31 -12.07 -33.70
N GLY A 36 9.17 -10.94 -32.98
CA GLY A 36 7.92 -10.57 -32.31
C GLY A 36 7.58 -11.37 -31.04
N ARG A 37 8.50 -12.25 -30.61
CA ARG A 37 8.34 -13.07 -29.40
C ARG A 37 8.73 -12.27 -28.15
N LEU A 38 7.90 -12.35 -27.11
CA LEU A 38 8.19 -11.77 -25.79
C LEU A 38 9.32 -12.54 -25.12
N HIS A 39 10.36 -11.83 -24.70
CA HIS A 39 11.51 -12.38 -23.98
C HIS A 39 11.65 -11.63 -22.65
N LEU A 40 11.80 -12.36 -21.55
CA LEU A 40 12.09 -11.82 -20.24
C LEU A 40 13.60 -11.55 -20.09
N GLY A 41 13.97 -10.32 -19.76
CA GLY A 41 15.35 -9.95 -19.41
C GLY A 41 15.77 -10.44 -18.02
N SER A 42 17.04 -10.29 -17.68
CA SER A 42 17.60 -10.70 -16.39
C SER A 42 16.89 -10.05 -15.19
N ASP A 43 16.57 -8.76 -15.28
CA ASP A 43 15.89 -8.02 -14.21
C ASP A 43 14.46 -8.52 -13.98
N GLU A 44 13.79 -8.91 -15.07
CA GLU A 44 12.43 -9.42 -15.06
C GLU A 44 12.39 -10.83 -14.48
N ILE A 45 13.32 -11.69 -14.89
CA ILE A 45 13.53 -13.01 -14.30
C ILE A 45 13.80 -12.88 -12.80
N ALA A 46 14.67 -11.95 -12.40
CA ALA A 46 14.96 -11.69 -11.00
C ALA A 46 13.73 -11.16 -10.24
N GLN A 47 12.88 -10.33 -10.85
CA GLN A 47 11.62 -9.88 -10.25
C GLN A 47 10.64 -11.04 -10.05
N VAL A 48 10.52 -11.92 -11.04
CA VAL A 48 9.71 -13.15 -10.92
C VAL A 48 10.23 -14.00 -9.78
N GLN A 49 11.55 -14.25 -9.71
CA GLN A 49 12.18 -15.00 -8.62
C GLN A 49 11.87 -14.40 -7.24
N ARG A 50 12.00 -13.09 -7.08
CA ARG A 50 11.69 -12.39 -5.81
C ARG A 50 10.22 -12.55 -5.43
N THR A 51 9.32 -12.44 -6.41
CA THR A 51 7.88 -12.49 -6.18
C THR A 51 7.42 -13.89 -5.77
N VAL A 52 7.84 -14.94 -6.49
CA VAL A 52 7.52 -16.34 -6.14
C VAL A 52 8.25 -16.78 -4.87
N GLY A 53 9.44 -16.23 -4.62
CA GLY A 53 10.21 -16.44 -3.40
C GLY A 53 9.68 -15.68 -2.17
N ARG A 54 8.61 -14.89 -2.31
CA ARG A 54 7.98 -14.11 -1.23
C ARG A 54 8.95 -13.18 -0.51
N VAL A 55 9.86 -12.57 -1.26
CA VAL A 55 10.77 -11.54 -0.75
C VAL A 55 9.98 -10.40 -0.10
N PRO A 56 10.45 -9.82 1.02
CA PRO A 56 9.79 -8.70 1.70
C PRO A 56 9.43 -7.55 0.75
N GLU A 57 8.23 -7.00 0.92
CA GLU A 57 7.70 -5.93 0.07
C GLU A 57 7.91 -4.57 0.72
N VAL A 58 8.47 -3.63 -0.04
CA VAL A 58 8.62 -2.25 0.42
C VAL A 58 7.27 -1.55 0.48
N MET A 59 7.17 -0.51 1.32
CA MET A 59 5.99 0.35 1.35
C MET A 59 6.39 1.82 1.19
N VAL A 60 5.85 2.42 0.14
CA VAL A 60 5.86 3.88 -0.07
C VAL A 60 4.41 4.36 -0.07
N LYS A 61 4.09 5.31 0.82
CA LYS A 61 2.78 5.97 0.88
C LYS A 61 2.91 7.46 1.12
N VAL A 62 1.94 8.22 0.60
CA VAL A 62 1.70 9.61 1.04
C VAL A 62 0.73 9.55 2.21
N SER A 63 1.17 9.91 3.41
CA SER A 63 0.36 9.91 4.63
C SER A 63 -0.51 11.16 4.77
N GLY A 64 -0.20 12.23 4.03
CA GLY A 64 -0.95 13.48 4.09
C GLY A 64 -0.21 14.67 3.49
N GLY A 65 -0.26 15.79 4.20
CA GLY A 65 0.43 17.03 3.84
C GLY A 65 -0.20 18.21 4.58
N ALA A 66 0.60 19.21 4.91
CA ALA A 66 0.14 20.42 5.57
C ALA A 66 -0.17 21.54 4.55
N ARG A 67 -1.02 22.49 4.96
CA ARG A 67 -1.54 23.59 4.12
C ARG A 67 -1.21 24.98 4.66
N ASP A 68 -0.64 25.04 5.85
CA ASP A 68 -0.20 26.24 6.54
C ASP A 68 1.11 25.94 7.28
N VAL A 69 1.87 26.99 7.60
CA VAL A 69 3.20 26.87 8.20
C VAL A 69 3.16 26.19 9.56
N GLY A 70 2.15 26.54 10.38
CA GLY A 70 1.93 25.86 11.67
C GLY A 70 1.71 24.34 11.51
N GLY A 71 0.99 23.91 10.47
CA GLY A 71 0.81 22.49 10.17
C GLY A 71 2.11 21.79 9.73
N VAL A 72 2.98 22.50 9.00
CA VAL A 72 4.31 21.97 8.61
C VAL A 72 5.19 21.82 9.84
N GLU A 73 5.32 22.87 10.65
CA GLU A 73 6.11 22.86 11.88
C GLU A 73 5.63 21.76 12.84
N ALA A 74 4.31 21.64 13.04
CA ALA A 74 3.74 20.59 13.88
C ALA A 74 4.10 19.18 13.38
N HIS A 75 4.13 18.98 12.06
CA HIS A 75 4.52 17.69 11.50
C HIS A 75 6.02 17.42 11.62
N LEU A 76 6.88 18.40 11.35
CA LEU A 76 8.34 18.30 11.57
C LEU A 76 8.66 18.00 13.04
N ARG A 77 7.95 18.64 13.96
CA ARG A 77 8.04 18.38 15.40
C ARG A 77 7.58 16.96 15.76
N TYR A 78 6.51 16.48 15.14
CA TYR A 78 6.02 15.11 15.33
C TYR A 78 7.05 14.07 14.87
N ILE A 79 7.62 14.22 13.68
CA ILE A 79 8.58 13.25 13.13
C ILE A 79 9.94 13.32 13.86
N SER A 80 10.34 14.47 14.39
CA SER A 80 11.54 14.55 15.25
C SER A 80 11.29 14.09 16.68
N ARG A 81 10.08 13.61 17.02
CA ARG A 81 9.66 13.30 18.40
C ARG A 81 9.95 14.46 19.36
N HIS A 82 9.65 15.69 18.93
CA HIS A 82 9.93 16.95 19.63
C HIS A 82 11.44 17.22 19.83
N GLY A 83 12.24 16.97 18.79
CA GLY A 83 13.70 17.20 18.80
C GLY A 83 14.53 16.08 19.45
N LYS A 84 13.91 14.93 19.76
CA LYS A 84 14.62 13.74 20.28
C LYS A 84 15.28 12.91 19.18
N LEU A 85 14.77 13.00 17.96
CA LEU A 85 15.33 12.35 16.77
C LEU A 85 15.94 13.39 15.85
N PRO A 86 17.10 13.10 15.23
CA PRO A 86 17.72 13.98 14.26
C PRO A 86 16.81 14.15 13.04
N LEU A 87 16.77 15.38 12.52
CA LEU A 87 16.20 15.69 11.21
C LEU A 87 17.34 15.80 10.21
N GLU A 88 17.20 15.14 9.08
CA GLU A 88 18.08 15.30 7.92
C GLU A 88 17.36 16.09 6.85
N ILE A 89 17.93 17.23 6.47
CA ILE A 89 17.48 18.09 5.39
C ILE A 89 18.29 17.82 4.12
N ASP A 90 17.93 18.50 3.04
CA ASP A 90 18.60 18.37 1.74
C ASP A 90 20.08 18.78 1.75
N GLU A 91 20.48 19.64 2.69
CA GLU A 91 21.86 20.10 2.89
C GLU A 91 22.66 19.24 3.90
N GLY A 92 22.03 18.20 4.48
CA GLY A 92 22.65 17.32 5.47
C GLY A 92 21.89 17.27 6.79
N LEU A 93 22.60 17.15 7.92
CA LEU A 93 21.97 17.12 9.24
C LEU A 93 21.50 18.52 9.64
N ALA A 94 20.21 18.68 9.94
CA ALA A 94 19.70 19.92 10.50
C ALA A 94 20.19 20.11 11.95
N GLN A 95 20.12 21.34 12.46
CA GLN A 95 20.38 21.62 13.86
C GLN A 95 19.46 20.74 14.74
N GLN A 96 20.04 20.13 15.78
CA GLN A 96 19.29 19.26 16.67
C GLN A 96 18.59 20.07 17.77
N GLY A 97 17.44 19.59 18.22
CA GLY A 97 16.70 20.15 19.34
C GLY A 97 15.28 20.59 18.99
N ARG A 98 14.64 21.28 19.94
CA ARG A 98 13.22 21.67 19.82
C ARG A 98 12.98 22.78 18.79
N GLY A 99 13.99 23.60 18.49
CA GLY A 99 13.94 24.71 17.53
C GLY A 99 14.02 24.28 16.06
N ALA A 100 14.63 23.12 15.79
CA ALA A 100 14.91 22.60 14.44
C ALA A 100 13.71 22.65 13.49
N ALA A 101 12.54 22.22 13.98
CA ALA A 101 11.32 22.21 13.17
C ALA A 101 10.87 23.61 12.73
N ARG A 102 11.07 24.62 13.59
CA ARG A 102 10.72 26.00 13.31
C ARG A 102 11.74 26.62 12.36
N GLU A 103 13.02 26.39 12.57
CA GLU A 103 14.10 26.86 11.70
C GLU A 103 13.92 26.35 10.27
N ILE A 104 13.68 25.05 10.09
CA ILE A 104 13.40 24.46 8.77
C ILE A 104 12.16 25.10 8.13
N ALA A 105 11.08 25.30 8.90
CA ALA A 105 9.87 25.92 8.37
C ALA A 105 10.08 27.39 7.94
N THR A 106 10.92 28.12 8.67
CA THR A 106 11.30 29.50 8.35
C THR A 106 12.22 29.56 7.13
N ASP A 107 13.24 28.70 7.07
CA ASP A 107 14.19 28.59 5.96
C ASP A 107 13.48 28.28 4.63
N TRP A 108 12.48 27.41 4.66
CA TRP A 108 11.70 27.05 3.48
C TRP A 108 10.81 28.18 2.94
N GLN A 109 10.74 29.32 3.65
CA GLN A 109 9.99 30.53 3.28
C GLN A 109 8.55 30.20 2.86
N LEU A 110 7.92 29.31 3.62
CA LEU A 110 6.59 28.77 3.30
C LEU A 110 5.49 29.84 3.25
N GLU A 111 5.73 30.99 3.89
CA GLU A 111 4.88 32.18 3.86
C GLU A 111 4.79 32.82 2.45
N LEU A 112 5.83 32.62 1.63
CA LEU A 112 5.88 33.14 0.26
C LEU A 112 5.17 32.23 -0.76
N CYS A 113 4.82 31.01 -0.35
CA CYS A 113 4.12 30.06 -1.22
C CYS A 113 2.71 30.55 -1.54
N ARG A 114 2.35 30.58 -2.84
CA ARG A 114 1.10 31.18 -3.35
C ARG A 114 -0.18 30.63 -2.71
N SER A 115 -0.14 29.43 -2.15
CA SER A 115 -1.32 28.79 -1.56
C SER A 115 -1.69 29.24 -0.16
N GLN A 116 -0.84 30.01 0.51
CA GLN A 116 -1.12 30.44 1.89
C GLN A 116 -2.23 31.49 1.98
N TYR A 117 -2.39 32.33 0.95
CA TYR A 117 -3.34 33.46 0.94
C TYR A 117 -4.82 33.07 0.86
N LYS A 118 -5.15 31.78 0.75
CA LYS A 118 -6.55 31.34 0.79
C LYS A 118 -7.03 31.26 2.25
N PRO A 119 -8.15 31.92 2.59
CA PRO A 119 -8.67 31.90 3.95
C PRO A 119 -8.98 30.47 4.39
N LYS A 120 -8.75 30.20 5.67
CA LYS A 120 -9.06 28.91 6.26
C LYS A 120 -10.57 28.68 6.17
N PRO A 121 -11.03 27.53 5.66
CA PRO A 121 -12.45 27.26 5.55
C PRO A 121 -13.09 27.14 6.94
N ALA A 122 -14.39 27.45 7.01
CA ALA A 122 -15.17 27.30 8.23
C ALA A 122 -15.15 25.85 8.75
N GLN A 123 -15.34 25.68 10.06
CA GLN A 123 -15.31 24.37 10.71
C GLN A 123 -16.36 23.44 10.09
N GLY A 124 -15.92 22.27 9.58
CA GLY A 124 -16.77 21.30 8.90
C GLY A 124 -16.74 21.36 7.36
N GLN A 125 -16.16 22.40 6.77
CA GLN A 125 -15.97 22.48 5.32
C GLN A 125 -14.68 21.80 4.86
N LYS A 126 -14.68 21.31 3.61
CA LYS A 126 -13.52 20.66 3.00
C LYS A 126 -12.42 21.69 2.74
N ASP A 127 -11.21 21.42 3.25
CA ASP A 127 -10.06 22.27 2.97
C ASP A 127 -9.53 22.11 1.53
N THR A 128 -9.86 23.09 0.69
CA THR A 128 -9.47 23.20 -0.72
C THR A 128 -8.17 23.98 -0.93
N ARG A 129 -7.53 24.49 0.14
CA ARG A 129 -6.22 25.13 0.03
C ARG A 129 -5.20 24.10 -0.45
N ALA A 130 -4.26 24.56 -1.28
CA ALA A 130 -3.22 23.67 -1.79
C ALA A 130 -2.22 23.35 -0.68
N LYS A 131 -1.64 22.15 -0.74
CA LYS A 131 -0.69 21.69 0.27
C LYS A 131 0.66 22.39 0.08
N LEU A 132 1.24 22.87 1.17
CA LEU A 132 2.60 23.40 1.21
C LEU A 132 3.65 22.28 1.19
N VAL A 133 3.33 21.14 1.81
CA VAL A 133 4.20 19.96 1.85
C VAL A 133 3.42 18.67 1.60
N HIS A 134 4.09 17.65 1.07
CA HIS A 134 3.62 16.27 1.10
C HIS A 134 4.39 15.47 2.14
N ASN A 135 3.67 14.65 2.90
CA ASN A 135 4.27 13.74 3.87
C ASN A 135 4.31 12.34 3.26
N ILE A 136 5.50 11.83 3.01
CA ILE A 136 5.79 10.53 2.42
C ILE A 136 6.35 9.63 3.52
N VAL A 137 5.98 8.36 3.51
CA VAL A 137 6.53 7.34 4.42
C VAL A 137 7.12 6.23 3.58
N LEU A 138 8.40 5.96 3.81
CA LEU A 138 9.15 4.83 3.29
C LEU A 138 9.31 3.82 4.42
N SER A 139 8.92 2.56 4.24
CA SER A 139 9.05 1.57 5.31
C SER A 139 9.33 0.18 4.80
N MET A 140 9.90 -0.63 5.70
CA MET A 140 10.21 -2.03 5.47
C MET A 140 9.56 -2.95 6.52
N PRO A 141 9.33 -4.23 6.17
CA PRO A 141 8.87 -5.23 7.14
C PRO A 141 9.81 -5.39 8.35
N ALA A 142 9.26 -5.96 9.42
CA ALA A 142 9.99 -6.17 10.67
C ALA A 142 11.20 -7.08 10.45
N GLY A 143 12.28 -6.82 11.20
CA GLY A 143 13.56 -7.51 11.04
C GLY A 143 14.50 -6.88 10.01
N THR A 144 14.08 -5.81 9.32
CA THR A 144 14.98 -5.06 8.44
C THR A 144 15.87 -4.12 9.26
N PRO A 145 17.20 -4.06 9.01
CA PRO A 145 18.08 -3.15 9.73
C PRO A 145 17.73 -1.66 9.46
N PRO A 146 17.39 -0.85 10.47
CA PRO A 146 16.91 0.53 10.28
C PRO A 146 17.90 1.46 9.58
N GLU A 147 19.20 1.27 9.80
CA GLU A 147 20.27 2.06 9.20
C GLU A 147 20.32 1.88 7.68
N LYS A 148 20.04 0.67 7.19
CA LYS A 148 19.92 0.40 5.75
C LYS A 148 18.69 1.04 5.14
N VAL A 149 17.58 1.09 5.89
CA VAL A 149 16.35 1.80 5.47
C VAL A 149 16.62 3.30 5.35
N LEU A 150 17.34 3.89 6.31
CA LEU A 150 17.74 5.30 6.26
C LEU A 150 18.71 5.57 5.11
N ALA A 151 19.71 4.72 4.88
CA ALA A 151 20.63 4.85 3.76
C ALA A 151 19.90 4.84 2.40
N ALA A 152 19.01 3.86 2.18
CA ALA A 152 18.18 3.82 0.98
C ALA A 152 17.25 5.04 0.87
N ALA A 153 16.66 5.51 1.97
CA ALA A 153 15.81 6.69 1.99
C ALA A 153 16.56 7.98 1.65
N ARG A 154 17.82 8.12 2.07
CA ARG A 154 18.70 9.26 1.70
C ARG A 154 18.94 9.30 0.20
N VAL A 155 19.31 8.17 -0.40
CA VAL A 155 19.51 8.09 -1.86
C VAL A 155 18.20 8.39 -2.59
N PHE A 156 17.09 7.79 -2.13
CA PHE A 156 15.77 8.04 -2.70
C PHE A 156 15.39 9.53 -2.67
N ALA A 157 15.59 10.19 -1.53
CA ALA A 157 15.26 11.61 -1.38
C ALA A 157 16.14 12.49 -2.26
N ARG A 158 17.43 12.17 -2.35
CA ARG A 158 18.38 12.88 -3.21
C ARG A 158 18.01 12.76 -4.70
N GLU A 159 17.77 11.54 -5.19
CA GLU A 159 17.45 11.31 -6.61
C GLU A 159 16.13 11.94 -7.04
N ASN A 160 15.13 11.99 -6.14
CA ASN A 160 13.79 12.48 -6.50
C ASN A 160 13.57 13.97 -6.23
N PHE A 161 14.28 14.55 -5.25
CA PHE A 161 13.92 15.87 -4.73
C PHE A 161 15.10 16.85 -4.64
N ALA A 162 16.34 16.39 -4.47
CA ALA A 162 17.46 17.32 -4.32
C ALA A 162 17.57 18.25 -5.53
N LEU A 163 17.97 19.50 -5.27
CA LEU A 163 18.08 20.58 -6.27
C LEU A 163 16.76 20.98 -6.93
N GLN A 164 15.62 20.42 -6.55
CA GLN A 164 14.32 20.76 -7.13
C GLN A 164 13.31 21.14 -6.05
N TYR A 165 13.32 20.43 -4.93
CA TYR A 165 12.41 20.60 -3.80
C TYR A 165 13.18 20.47 -2.49
N ARG A 166 12.88 21.34 -1.53
CA ARG A 166 13.36 21.15 -0.15
C ARG A 166 12.69 19.96 0.50
N TYR A 167 13.44 19.20 1.28
CA TYR A 167 12.90 18.07 2.02
C TYR A 167 13.58 17.90 3.38
N ALA A 168 12.87 17.26 4.30
CA ALA A 168 13.36 16.88 5.60
C ALA A 168 12.90 15.46 5.92
N MET A 169 13.75 14.65 6.57
CA MET A 169 13.43 13.28 6.92
C MET A 169 13.89 12.87 8.32
N ALA A 170 13.20 11.87 8.87
CA ALA A 170 13.50 11.28 10.17
C ALA A 170 13.26 9.76 10.15
N LEU A 171 14.21 8.99 10.69
CA LEU A 171 14.08 7.55 10.89
C LEU A 171 13.33 7.26 12.18
N HIS A 172 12.27 6.43 12.11
CA HIS A 172 11.52 5.92 13.25
C HIS A 172 11.73 4.41 13.39
N THR A 173 12.08 3.99 14.60
CA THR A 173 12.32 2.60 15.01
C THR A 173 11.47 2.17 16.21
N ASP A 174 10.52 3.02 16.62
CA ASP A 174 9.63 2.79 17.76
C ASP A 174 8.53 1.74 17.49
N GLN A 175 8.37 1.35 16.22
CA GLN A 175 7.43 0.32 15.79
C GLN A 175 8.20 -0.88 15.23
N PRO A 176 7.56 -2.07 15.16
CA PRO A 176 8.20 -3.26 14.60
C PRO A 176 8.71 -3.07 13.16
N HIS A 177 8.12 -2.12 12.42
CA HIS A 177 8.50 -1.78 11.06
C HIS A 177 9.35 -0.50 11.05
N PRO A 178 10.66 -0.59 10.71
CA PRO A 178 11.47 0.60 10.53
C PRO A 178 10.91 1.43 9.38
N HIS A 179 10.77 2.73 9.61
CA HIS A 179 10.20 3.63 8.62
C HIS A 179 10.81 5.03 8.69
N VAL A 180 10.96 5.65 7.53
CA VAL A 180 11.42 7.03 7.39
C VAL A 180 10.22 7.89 7.02
N HIS A 181 9.98 8.94 7.80
CA HIS A 181 9.09 10.02 7.39
C HIS A 181 9.89 11.01 6.57
N LEU A 182 9.38 11.35 5.39
CA LEU A 182 9.97 12.30 4.46
C LEU A 182 8.93 13.39 4.18
N VAL A 183 9.27 14.63 4.51
CA VAL A 183 8.46 15.82 4.28
C VAL A 183 9.07 16.56 3.11
N VAL A 184 8.30 16.81 2.06
CA VAL A 184 8.79 17.46 0.84
C VAL A 184 7.97 18.70 0.57
N LYS A 185 8.63 19.84 0.35
CA LYS A 185 7.99 21.08 -0.08
C LYS A 185 7.35 20.88 -1.46
N CYS A 186 6.12 21.34 -1.61
CA CYS A 186 5.34 21.13 -2.82
C CYS A 186 5.72 22.09 -3.96
N GLU A 187 6.24 23.27 -3.66
CA GLU A 187 6.65 24.24 -4.68
C GLU A 187 8.10 23.98 -5.08
N HIS A 188 8.40 24.13 -6.37
CA HIS A 188 9.74 23.96 -6.90
C HIS A 188 10.62 25.15 -6.51
N GLU A 189 11.88 24.91 -6.15
CA GLU A 189 12.79 25.97 -5.68
C GLU A 189 13.16 26.97 -6.78
N PHE A 190 13.41 26.49 -8.00
CA PHE A 190 13.91 27.33 -9.10
C PHE A 190 12.88 27.72 -10.17
N GLU A 191 11.68 27.11 -10.14
CA GLU A 191 10.67 27.28 -11.20
C GLU A 191 9.34 27.73 -10.56
N PRO A 192 9.11 29.04 -10.42
CA PRO A 192 7.90 29.57 -9.82
C PRO A 192 6.64 29.05 -10.55
N GLY A 193 5.72 28.44 -9.79
CA GLY A 193 4.46 27.89 -10.32
C GLY A 193 4.50 26.40 -10.67
N LYS A 194 5.69 25.78 -10.75
CA LYS A 194 5.83 24.33 -10.84
C LYS A 194 5.65 23.71 -9.45
N ARG A 195 4.83 22.66 -9.38
CA ARG A 195 4.49 21.98 -8.11
C ARG A 195 4.65 20.48 -8.22
N LEU A 196 5.09 19.87 -7.12
CA LEU A 196 5.16 18.42 -6.97
C LEU A 196 3.75 17.81 -6.95
N TYR A 197 3.44 17.07 -8.02
CA TYR A 197 2.17 16.36 -8.16
C TYR A 197 2.38 14.85 -8.13
N ILE A 198 1.95 14.21 -7.04
CA ILE A 198 2.14 12.78 -6.82
C ILE A 198 0.92 12.02 -7.35
N ARG A 199 1.10 11.28 -8.45
CA ARG A 199 0.08 10.39 -9.04
C ARG A 199 0.26 8.94 -8.55
N LYS A 200 -0.71 8.09 -8.90
CA LYS A 200 -0.62 6.64 -8.63
C LYS A 200 0.59 6.00 -9.32
N ASP A 201 0.88 6.44 -10.55
CA ASP A 201 2.00 5.91 -11.33
C ASP A 201 3.35 6.32 -10.74
N THR A 202 3.46 7.58 -10.28
CA THR A 202 4.61 8.05 -9.49
C THR A 202 4.83 7.19 -8.26
N LEU A 203 3.77 6.87 -7.52
CA LEU A 203 3.87 5.99 -6.35
C LEU A 203 4.25 4.55 -6.69
N ARG A 204 3.95 4.08 -7.90
CA ARG A 204 4.42 2.76 -8.36
C ARG A 204 5.93 2.82 -8.62
N GLN A 205 6.37 3.80 -9.41
CA GLN A 205 7.79 4.01 -9.73
C GLN A 205 8.62 4.19 -8.46
N TRP A 206 8.15 4.97 -7.49
CA TRP A 206 8.84 5.15 -6.21
C TRP A 206 8.95 3.86 -5.39
N ARG A 207 7.96 2.95 -5.46
CA ARG A 207 8.09 1.65 -4.79
C ARG A 207 9.14 0.78 -5.48
N GLU A 208 9.13 0.75 -6.81
CA GLU A 208 10.10 0.00 -7.61
C GLU A 208 11.53 0.50 -7.38
N GLN A 209 11.73 1.83 -7.43
CA GLN A 209 12.99 2.51 -7.12
C GLN A 209 13.43 2.24 -5.69
N PHE A 210 12.56 2.44 -4.69
CA PHE A 210 12.93 2.21 -3.29
C PHE A 210 13.28 0.74 -3.03
N ALA A 211 12.61 -0.21 -3.69
CA ALA A 211 13.00 -1.61 -3.62
C ALA A 211 14.38 -1.87 -4.27
N ALA A 212 14.73 -1.18 -5.35
CA ALA A 212 16.07 -1.24 -5.94
C ALA A 212 17.14 -0.71 -4.98
N LEU A 213 16.91 0.48 -4.42
CA LEU A 213 17.82 1.09 -3.45
C LEU A 213 18.01 0.21 -2.21
N MET A 214 16.95 -0.42 -1.69
CA MET A 214 17.08 -1.38 -0.59
C MET A 214 17.95 -2.60 -0.97
N ARG A 215 17.86 -3.08 -2.21
CA ARG A 215 18.71 -4.19 -2.70
C ARG A 215 20.17 -3.77 -2.82
N GLU A 216 20.45 -2.53 -3.22
CA GLU A 216 21.81 -1.97 -3.21
C GLU A 216 22.39 -1.89 -1.79
N GLN A 217 21.55 -1.65 -0.77
CA GLN A 217 21.95 -1.76 0.64
C GLN A 217 22.09 -3.21 1.14
N GLY A 218 21.95 -4.21 0.26
CA GLY A 218 22.04 -5.63 0.58
C GLY A 218 20.82 -6.16 1.34
N VAL A 219 19.66 -5.53 1.22
CA VAL A 219 18.39 -6.03 1.78
C VAL A 219 17.52 -6.55 0.66
N ALA A 220 17.12 -7.82 0.74
CA ALA A 220 16.18 -8.40 -0.21
C ALA A 220 14.82 -7.68 -0.11
N ALA A 221 14.49 -6.92 -1.15
CA ALA A 221 13.29 -6.11 -1.22
C ALA A 221 12.62 -6.23 -2.59
N ASN A 222 11.30 -6.24 -2.59
CA ASN A 222 10.48 -6.31 -3.79
C ASN A 222 9.38 -5.22 -3.77
N ALA A 223 8.82 -4.94 -4.94
CA ALA A 223 7.73 -3.99 -5.11
C ALA A 223 6.72 -4.53 -6.12
N THR A 224 5.73 -5.25 -5.64
CA THR A 224 4.67 -5.82 -6.47
C THR A 224 3.27 -5.57 -5.91
N PRO A 225 2.28 -5.32 -6.80
CA PRO A 225 0.89 -5.18 -6.40
C PRO A 225 0.41 -6.40 -5.58
N ARG A 226 -0.44 -6.16 -4.59
CA ARG A 226 -0.99 -7.22 -3.72
C ARG A 226 -1.66 -8.35 -4.50
N GLN A 227 -2.32 -8.00 -5.62
CA GLN A 227 -3.08 -8.94 -6.44
C GLN A 227 -2.16 -9.95 -7.10
N VAL A 228 -1.03 -9.48 -7.63
CA VAL A 228 0.02 -10.31 -8.25
C VAL A 228 0.60 -11.30 -7.24
N ARG A 229 0.65 -10.93 -5.96
CA ARG A 229 1.12 -11.78 -4.86
C ARG A 229 0.09 -12.77 -4.31
N GLY A 230 -1.12 -12.81 -4.86
CA GLY A 230 -2.23 -13.59 -4.30
C GLY A 230 -2.75 -13.06 -2.96
N GLN A 231 -2.44 -11.81 -2.58
CA GLN A 231 -2.98 -11.19 -1.37
C GLN A 231 -4.36 -10.58 -1.66
N VAL A 232 -5.40 -11.33 -1.30
CA VAL A 232 -6.81 -10.95 -1.52
C VAL A 232 -7.30 -9.91 -0.51
N ARG A 233 -6.67 -9.85 0.67
CA ARG A 233 -7.08 -8.93 1.75
C ARG A 233 -6.61 -7.50 1.48
N LYS A 234 -7.53 -6.54 1.66
CA LYS A 234 -7.14 -5.15 1.86
C LYS A 234 -6.82 -4.95 3.35
N PRO A 235 -5.64 -4.40 3.69
CA PRO A 235 -5.37 -4.04 5.08
C PRO A 235 -6.39 -2.99 5.53
N TYR A 236 -6.75 -3.02 6.82
CA TYR A 236 -7.57 -1.97 7.40
C TYR A 236 -6.87 -0.62 7.29
N ARG A 237 -7.64 0.45 7.11
CA ARG A 237 -7.10 1.82 7.19
C ARG A 237 -6.47 2.04 8.57
N ASP A 238 -5.36 2.77 8.62
CA ASP A 238 -4.58 3.01 9.86
C ASP A 238 -5.48 3.38 11.07
N PRO A 239 -6.47 4.30 10.98
CA PRO A 239 -7.32 4.62 12.12
C PRO A 239 -8.18 3.44 12.62
N ILE A 240 -8.61 2.57 11.71
CA ILE A 240 -9.36 1.35 12.07
C ILE A 240 -8.40 0.35 12.71
N HIS A 241 -7.21 0.18 12.14
CA HIS A 241 -6.19 -0.71 12.68
C HIS A 241 -5.76 -0.31 14.11
N HIS A 242 -5.47 0.97 14.36
CA HIS A 242 -5.13 1.46 15.69
C HIS A 242 -6.25 1.27 16.70
N ARG A 243 -7.52 1.50 16.32
CA ARG A 243 -8.67 1.22 17.20
C ARG A 243 -8.81 -0.25 17.52
N LEU A 244 -8.71 -1.13 16.52
CA LEU A 244 -8.77 -2.58 16.74
C LEU A 244 -7.62 -3.07 17.64
N ARG A 245 -6.41 -2.51 17.48
CA ARG A 245 -5.27 -2.79 18.35
C ARG A 245 -5.56 -2.35 19.79
N ALA A 246 -6.03 -1.12 19.99
CA ALA A 246 -6.39 -0.60 21.31
C ALA A 246 -7.47 -1.46 21.98
N GLN A 247 -8.49 -1.89 21.23
CA GLN A 247 -9.52 -2.80 21.73
C GLN A 247 -8.96 -4.16 22.14
N ARG A 248 -8.05 -4.75 21.34
CA ARG A 248 -7.42 -6.03 21.70
C ARG A 248 -6.56 -5.91 22.95
N VAL A 249 -5.75 -4.85 23.05
CA VAL A 249 -4.93 -4.59 24.23
C VAL A 249 -5.83 -4.44 25.46
N PHE A 250 -6.90 -3.64 25.38
CA PHE A 250 -7.85 -3.48 26.46
C PHE A 250 -8.56 -4.79 26.85
N ALA A 251 -8.94 -5.62 25.87
CA ALA A 251 -9.58 -6.91 26.12
C ALA A 251 -8.62 -7.96 26.73
N GLN A 252 -7.32 -7.79 26.59
CA GLN A 252 -6.30 -8.65 27.18
C GLN A 252 -5.90 -8.22 28.60
N LEU A 253 -6.27 -7.01 29.04
CA LEU A 253 -6.01 -6.57 30.41
C LEU A 253 -6.77 -7.43 31.43
N PRO A 254 -6.16 -7.75 32.59
CA PRO A 254 -6.85 -8.34 33.73
C PRO A 254 -8.06 -7.49 34.14
N VAL A 255 -9.15 -8.13 34.58
CA VAL A 255 -10.41 -7.42 34.89
C VAL A 255 -10.20 -6.31 35.92
N ALA A 256 -9.35 -6.54 36.93
CA ALA A 256 -9.01 -5.58 37.97
C ALA A 256 -8.30 -4.31 37.46
N GLU A 257 -7.55 -4.39 36.35
CA GLU A 257 -6.84 -3.25 35.78
C GLU A 257 -7.73 -2.43 34.82
N ARG A 258 -8.86 -2.98 34.38
CA ARG A 258 -9.73 -2.33 33.38
C ARG A 258 -10.41 -1.08 33.92
N ASP A 259 -10.71 -1.03 35.22
CA ASP A 259 -11.42 0.09 35.85
C ASP A 259 -10.59 1.39 35.83
N GLY A 260 -9.25 1.29 35.77
CA GLY A 260 -8.35 2.44 35.60
C GLY A 260 -8.11 2.87 34.16
N HIS A 261 -8.59 2.11 33.16
CA HIS A 261 -8.32 2.36 31.76
C HIS A 261 -9.56 2.82 30.98
N ARG A 262 -9.41 3.87 30.18
CA ARG A 262 -10.48 4.36 29.31
C ARG A 262 -10.83 3.33 28.24
N THR A 263 -12.08 2.82 28.28
CA THR A 263 -12.58 1.88 27.27
C THR A 263 -12.47 2.45 25.85
N PRO A 264 -11.78 1.76 24.93
CA PRO A 264 -11.60 2.23 23.57
C PRO A 264 -12.93 2.22 22.79
N LYS A 265 -13.29 3.38 22.21
CA LYS A 265 -14.52 3.53 21.41
C LYS A 265 -14.48 2.62 20.17
N PRO A 266 -15.56 1.85 19.88
CA PRO A 266 -15.63 1.02 18.69
C PRO A 266 -15.68 1.87 17.41
N SER A 267 -15.17 1.31 16.31
CA SER A 267 -15.25 1.95 14.99
C SER A 267 -16.69 1.94 14.50
N SER A 268 -17.28 3.13 14.28
CA SER A 268 -18.62 3.26 13.68
C SER A 268 -18.71 2.55 12.33
N VAL A 269 -17.68 2.70 11.49
CA VAL A 269 -17.59 2.04 10.18
C VAL A 269 -17.65 0.51 10.30
N MET A 270 -16.95 -0.06 11.27
CA MET A 270 -16.96 -1.52 11.49
C MET A 270 -18.30 -1.98 12.05
N ARG A 271 -18.89 -1.21 12.96
CA ARG A 271 -20.21 -1.47 13.52
C ARG A 271 -21.27 -1.47 12.42
N THR A 272 -21.33 -0.43 11.59
CA THR A 272 -22.26 -0.35 10.46
C THR A 272 -22.04 -1.50 9.47
N LYS A 273 -20.79 -1.89 9.22
CA LYS A 273 -20.48 -3.05 8.35
C LYS A 273 -21.02 -4.36 8.94
N LEU A 274 -20.85 -4.56 10.25
CA LEU A 274 -21.38 -5.72 10.96
C LEU A 274 -22.91 -5.73 10.98
N GLU A 275 -23.54 -4.59 11.28
CA GLU A 275 -25.01 -4.45 11.27
C GLU A 275 -25.58 -4.72 9.88
N LYS A 276 -24.93 -4.23 8.82
CA LYS A 276 -25.30 -4.55 7.43
C LYS A 276 -25.19 -6.05 7.16
N LEU A 277 -24.08 -6.67 7.57
CA LEU A 277 -23.86 -8.10 7.36
C LEU A 277 -24.90 -8.96 8.10
N LEU A 278 -25.22 -8.60 9.34
CA LEU A 278 -26.25 -9.29 10.15
C LEU A 278 -27.63 -9.21 9.49
N ARG A 279 -27.99 -8.05 8.94
CA ARG A 279 -29.22 -7.88 8.16
C ARG A 279 -29.23 -8.75 6.90
N GLN A 280 -28.14 -8.76 6.14
CA GLN A 280 -28.00 -9.61 4.94
C GLN A 280 -28.03 -11.11 5.25
N LEU A 281 -27.51 -11.53 6.41
CA LEU A 281 -27.63 -12.93 6.86
C LEU A 281 -29.08 -13.31 7.21
N LYS A 282 -29.85 -12.37 7.79
CA LYS A 282 -31.26 -12.58 8.14
C LYS A 282 -32.18 -12.61 6.91
N GLU A 283 -31.91 -11.77 5.91
CA GLU A 283 -32.76 -11.60 4.72
C GLU A 283 -32.49 -12.66 3.63
N GLY A 284 -31.61 -13.63 3.88
CA GLY A 284 -31.09 -14.53 2.86
C GLY A 284 -29.99 -13.83 2.06
N TRP A 285 -28.79 -14.42 2.05
CA TRP A 285 -27.60 -13.78 1.50
C TRP A 285 -27.73 -13.52 0.00
N ALA A 286 -28.19 -12.33 -0.38
CA ALA A 286 -28.04 -11.79 -1.74
C ALA A 286 -26.63 -11.21 -1.84
N ALA A 287 -25.69 -11.99 -2.38
CA ALA A 287 -24.31 -11.56 -2.53
C ALA A 287 -24.26 -10.23 -3.31
N SER A 288 -23.59 -9.22 -2.75
CA SER A 288 -23.29 -8.00 -3.49
C SER A 288 -22.34 -8.35 -4.64
N ASP A 289 -22.90 -8.51 -5.84
CA ASP A 289 -22.26 -9.22 -6.94
C ASP A 289 -21.16 -8.40 -7.65
N GLY A 290 -21.36 -7.08 -7.80
CA GLY A 290 -20.44 -6.24 -8.57
C GLY A 290 -19.01 -6.14 -8.01
N GLY A 291 -18.84 -6.13 -6.69
CA GLY A 291 -17.53 -6.11 -6.07
C GLY A 291 -16.79 -7.45 -6.19
N GLN A 292 -17.54 -8.56 -6.09
CA GLN A 292 -17.00 -9.90 -6.20
C GLN A 292 -16.62 -10.25 -7.64
N ALA A 293 -17.46 -9.88 -8.62
CA ALA A 293 -17.18 -10.04 -10.04
C ALA A 293 -15.84 -9.38 -10.41
N LYS A 294 -15.64 -8.11 -10.05
CA LYS A 294 -14.37 -7.41 -10.30
C LYS A 294 -13.17 -8.10 -9.67
N MET A 295 -13.31 -8.63 -8.44
CA MET A 295 -12.22 -9.37 -7.80
C MET A 295 -11.91 -10.69 -8.51
N ARG A 296 -12.93 -11.38 -9.05
CA ARG A 296 -12.77 -12.59 -9.87
C ARG A 296 -12.11 -12.28 -11.21
N ASP A 297 -12.48 -11.18 -11.86
CA ASP A 297 -11.89 -10.78 -13.14
C ASP A 297 -10.42 -10.40 -12.97
N THR A 298 -10.10 -9.57 -11.97
CA THR A 298 -8.70 -9.27 -11.60
C THR A 298 -7.92 -10.54 -11.28
N ARG A 299 -8.54 -11.52 -10.63
CA ARG A 299 -7.90 -12.81 -10.33
C ARG A 299 -7.58 -13.60 -11.60
N LYS A 300 -8.53 -13.68 -12.53
CA LYS A 300 -8.34 -14.37 -13.82
C LYS A 300 -7.19 -13.74 -14.60
N GLU A 301 -7.15 -12.41 -14.66
CA GLU A 301 -6.08 -11.67 -15.34
C GLU A 301 -4.70 -11.95 -14.72
N VAL A 302 -4.59 -11.89 -13.39
CA VAL A 302 -3.32 -12.20 -12.70
C VAL A 302 -2.88 -13.64 -12.95
N LEU A 303 -3.80 -14.60 -12.93
CA LEU A 303 -3.46 -16.00 -13.22
C LEU A 303 -3.02 -16.19 -14.68
N ALA A 304 -3.71 -15.57 -15.63
CA ALA A 304 -3.34 -15.61 -17.04
C ALA A 304 -1.93 -15.03 -17.26
N ASN A 305 -1.61 -13.90 -16.61
CA ASN A 305 -0.29 -13.28 -16.70
C ASN A 305 0.80 -14.19 -16.09
N TRP A 306 0.54 -14.87 -14.97
CA TRP A 306 1.48 -15.82 -14.40
C TRP A 306 1.70 -17.05 -15.28
N HIS A 307 0.63 -17.60 -15.86
CA HIS A 307 0.74 -18.73 -16.80
C HIS A 307 1.56 -18.34 -18.04
N ALA A 308 1.28 -17.17 -18.63
CA ALA A 308 2.07 -16.65 -19.74
C ALA A 308 3.56 -16.45 -19.35
N THR A 309 3.82 -15.93 -18.14
CA THR A 309 5.18 -15.79 -17.61
C THR A 309 5.88 -17.15 -17.49
N ALA A 310 5.19 -18.17 -16.95
CA ALA A 310 5.73 -19.51 -16.82
C ALA A 310 6.04 -20.13 -18.19
N GLU A 311 5.19 -19.94 -19.20
CA GLU A 311 5.46 -20.39 -20.57
C GLU A 311 6.68 -19.72 -21.19
N ILE A 312 6.84 -18.41 -21.02
CA ILE A 312 8.02 -17.69 -21.52
C ILE A 312 9.29 -18.23 -20.85
N LEU A 313 9.27 -18.42 -19.52
CA LEU A 313 10.39 -19.00 -18.78
C LEU A 313 10.75 -20.41 -19.27
N ARG A 314 9.77 -21.27 -19.52
CA ARG A 314 10.03 -22.61 -20.09
C ARG A 314 10.72 -22.52 -21.44
N ARG A 315 10.27 -21.62 -22.32
CA ARG A 315 10.86 -21.41 -23.65
C ARG A 315 12.29 -20.85 -23.58
N GLN A 316 12.61 -20.10 -22.53
CA GLN A 316 13.95 -19.56 -22.27
C GLN A 316 14.89 -20.53 -21.54
N GLY A 317 14.44 -21.76 -21.25
CA GLY A 317 15.25 -22.75 -20.52
C GLY A 317 15.20 -22.62 -18.99
N GLU A 318 14.43 -21.67 -18.46
CA GLU A 318 14.26 -21.42 -17.02
C GLU A 318 13.22 -22.37 -16.37
N ALA A 319 13.30 -23.66 -16.69
CA ALA A 319 12.29 -24.66 -16.31
C ALA A 319 12.07 -24.76 -14.79
N ARG A 320 13.14 -24.64 -13.99
CA ARG A 320 13.05 -24.65 -12.52
C ARG A 320 12.27 -23.46 -11.98
N LEU A 321 12.46 -22.26 -12.56
CA LEU A 321 11.72 -21.08 -12.16
C LEU A 321 10.26 -21.16 -12.61
N ALA A 322 10.00 -21.65 -13.82
CA ALA A 322 8.63 -21.89 -14.30
C ALA A 322 7.86 -22.82 -13.35
N ALA A 323 8.46 -23.94 -12.92
CA ALA A 323 7.83 -24.84 -11.95
C ALA A 323 7.56 -24.19 -10.58
N ARG A 324 8.40 -23.21 -10.17
CA ARG A 324 8.12 -22.41 -8.96
C ARG A 324 6.95 -21.46 -9.18
N VAL A 325 6.82 -20.86 -10.36
CA VAL A 325 5.66 -20.02 -10.73
C VAL A 325 4.37 -20.85 -10.68
N ASP A 326 4.38 -22.07 -11.24
CA ASP A 326 3.20 -22.94 -11.22
C ASP A 326 2.75 -23.23 -9.78
N ARG A 327 3.65 -23.74 -8.94
CA ARG A 327 3.37 -23.98 -7.51
C ARG A 327 2.91 -22.73 -6.77
N PHE A 328 3.49 -21.57 -7.12
CA PHE A 328 3.08 -20.30 -6.53
C PHE A 328 1.64 -19.95 -6.90
N THR A 329 1.23 -20.13 -8.16
CA THR A 329 -0.13 -19.86 -8.61
C THR A 329 -1.17 -20.83 -8.05
N GLU A 330 -0.82 -22.11 -7.93
CA GLU A 330 -1.66 -23.15 -7.31
C GLU A 330 -1.94 -22.85 -5.83
N GLY A 331 -0.93 -22.36 -5.11
CA GLY A 331 -1.04 -22.02 -3.69
C GLY A 331 -1.73 -20.68 -3.39
N MET A 332 -2.22 -19.95 -4.39
CA MET A 332 -2.87 -18.67 -4.17
C MET A 332 -4.34 -18.85 -3.71
N PRO A 333 -4.78 -18.11 -2.67
CA PRO A 333 -6.11 -18.30 -2.08
C PRO A 333 -7.24 -17.90 -3.04
N ALA A 334 -8.40 -18.54 -2.85
CA ALA A 334 -9.62 -18.21 -3.57
C ALA A 334 -10.09 -16.77 -3.33
N VAL A 335 -10.78 -16.21 -4.32
CA VAL A 335 -11.37 -14.87 -4.22
C VAL A 335 -12.54 -14.91 -3.25
N GLN A 336 -12.37 -14.24 -2.12
CA GLN A 336 -13.40 -14.05 -1.11
C GLN A 336 -13.51 -12.57 -0.75
N THR A 337 -14.74 -12.06 -0.67
CA THR A 337 -14.99 -10.70 -0.16
C THR A 337 -14.79 -10.64 1.35
N ASP A 338 -14.58 -9.43 1.88
CA ASP A 338 -14.50 -9.23 3.34
C ASP A 338 -15.78 -9.72 4.05
N ASP A 339 -16.93 -9.54 3.41
CA ASP A 339 -18.24 -9.89 3.97
C ASP A 339 -18.41 -11.41 4.01
N GLN A 340 -18.08 -12.13 2.93
CA GLN A 340 -18.08 -13.60 2.90
C GLN A 340 -17.21 -14.19 4.00
N ARG A 341 -16.00 -13.64 4.16
CA ARG A 341 -15.07 -14.11 5.19
C ARG A 341 -15.55 -13.81 6.62
N LEU A 342 -16.16 -12.65 6.83
CA LEU A 342 -16.72 -12.30 8.13
C LEU A 342 -17.92 -13.20 8.46
N ALA A 343 -18.73 -13.54 7.47
CA ALA A 343 -19.83 -14.50 7.60
C ALA A 343 -19.33 -15.92 7.88
N GLU A 344 -18.31 -16.41 7.17
CA GLU A 344 -17.67 -17.71 7.42
C GLU A 344 -17.14 -17.80 8.86
N ARG A 345 -16.36 -16.80 9.31
CA ARG A 345 -15.87 -16.73 10.69
C ARG A 345 -16.99 -16.70 11.71
N TRP A 346 -18.08 -16.00 11.42
CA TRP A 346 -19.22 -15.92 12.34
C TRP A 346 -19.95 -17.26 12.41
N ARG A 347 -20.14 -17.94 11.28
CA ARG A 347 -20.67 -19.31 11.24
C ARG A 347 -19.77 -20.29 11.98
N GLU A 348 -18.46 -20.20 11.83
CA GLU A 348 -17.50 -21.01 12.60
C GLU A 348 -17.59 -20.72 14.11
N THR A 349 -17.65 -19.45 14.51
CA THR A 349 -17.75 -19.06 15.92
C THR A 349 -19.07 -19.53 16.54
N GLU A 350 -20.18 -19.42 15.82
CA GLU A 350 -21.49 -19.95 16.24
C GLU A 350 -21.46 -21.48 16.31
N LYS A 351 -20.87 -22.17 15.31
CA LYS A 351 -20.66 -23.62 15.38
C LYS A 351 -19.84 -24.03 16.62
N SER A 352 -18.73 -23.35 16.90
CA SER A 352 -17.92 -23.59 18.09
C SER A 352 -18.67 -23.30 19.40
N ARG A 353 -19.52 -22.27 19.43
CA ARG A 353 -20.40 -21.98 20.59
C ARG A 353 -21.49 -23.02 20.79
N VAL A 354 -22.08 -23.50 19.70
CA VAL A 354 -23.09 -24.57 19.74
C VAL A 354 -22.46 -25.88 20.20
N LEU A 355 -21.27 -26.23 19.70
CA LEU A 355 -20.49 -27.40 20.14
C LEU A 355 -20.12 -27.29 21.63
N ALA A 356 -19.57 -26.15 22.07
CA ALA A 356 -19.24 -25.93 23.49
C ALA A 356 -20.48 -25.99 24.41
N ARG A 357 -21.66 -25.56 23.91
CA ARG A 357 -22.94 -25.69 24.64
C ARG A 357 -23.50 -27.12 24.63
N ALA A 358 -23.20 -27.90 23.59
CA ALA A 358 -23.58 -29.31 23.52
C ALA A 358 -22.71 -30.16 24.46
N ASP A 359 -21.40 -29.90 24.49
CA ASP A 359 -20.46 -30.56 25.41
C ASP A 359 -20.76 -30.22 26.87
N ALA A 360 -21.18 -28.99 27.17
CA ALA A 360 -21.61 -28.57 28.51
C ALA A 360 -22.98 -29.16 28.94
N LYS A 361 -23.72 -29.81 28.03
CA LYS A 361 -25.04 -30.40 28.28
C LYS A 361 -25.03 -31.92 28.39
N LEU A 362 -23.89 -32.58 28.24
CA LEU A 362 -23.77 -34.02 28.52
C LEU A 362 -23.84 -34.23 30.05
N PRO A 363 -24.89 -34.88 30.60
CA PRO A 363 -24.91 -35.21 32.01
C PRO A 363 -23.85 -36.28 32.26
N GLY A 364 -22.94 -36.01 33.21
CA GLY A 364 -22.00 -37.01 33.70
C GLY A 364 -22.72 -38.28 34.14
N PRO A 365 -22.09 -39.46 34.00
CA PRO A 365 -22.74 -40.72 34.34
C PRO A 365 -23.20 -40.70 35.80
N LYS A 366 -24.49 -40.93 36.02
CA LYS A 366 -25.04 -41.13 37.37
C LYS A 366 -24.44 -42.42 37.93
N VAL A 367 -23.45 -42.25 38.82
CA VAL A 367 -22.94 -43.35 39.64
C VAL A 367 -24.04 -43.71 40.63
N ARG A 368 -24.45 -44.98 40.61
CA ARG A 368 -25.45 -45.58 41.52
C ARG A 368 -24.81 -45.91 42.86
#